data_AF-A0A150SNB9-F1
#
_entry.id   AF-A0A150SNB9-F1
#
_cell.length_a   1.000
_cell.length_b   1.000
_cell.length_c   1.000
_cell.angle_alpha   90.00
_cell.angle_beta   90.00
_cell.angle_gamma   90.00
#
_symmetry.space_group_name_H-M   'P 1'
#
loop_
_entity.id
_entity.type
_entity.pdbx_description
1 polymer ?
#
loop_
_entity_poly.entity_id
_entity_poly.type
_entity_poly.pdbx_seq_one_letter_code
_entity_poly.pdbx_strand_id
1 'polypeptide(L)'
;MEAHASVRALADAMDLGSLLQEVRDRHGEFDLLAHWKQGEFHHDVVIRVHRAAPLPGPVLVVSTNCNGGVKEVLCFGEVPDRHALWHHRCPGVPEFSGDLPPIAAQARTTHYFDPCELLAPDARSELRPEFRERDVGGGWRQRCG
;
A
#
# COMPACT_ATOMS: atom_id res chain seq x y z
N MET A 1 0.69 -16.91 -9.70
CA MET A 1 -0.57 -16.15 -9.78
C MET A 1 -0.36 -15.10 -10.86
N GLU A 2 -0.95 -15.29 -12.03
CA GLU A 2 -0.80 -14.37 -13.14
C GLU A 2 -1.47 -13.04 -12.76
N ALA A 3 -0.75 -11.92 -12.90
CA ALA A 3 -1.28 -10.62 -12.52
C ALA A 3 -2.51 -10.33 -13.41
N HIS A 4 -3.67 -10.11 -12.80
CA HIS A 4 -4.88 -9.74 -13.52
C HIS A 4 -4.59 -8.49 -14.38
N ALA A 5 -4.83 -8.56 -15.69
CA ALA A 5 -4.37 -7.54 -16.65
C ALA A 5 -4.77 -6.11 -16.25
N SER A 6 -5.98 -5.93 -15.69
CA SER A 6 -6.45 -4.63 -15.20
C SER A 6 -5.66 -4.11 -13.99
N VAL A 7 -5.28 -4.98 -13.05
CA VAL A 7 -4.45 -4.58 -11.89
C VAL A 7 -3.02 -4.31 -12.31
N ARG A 8 -2.50 -5.08 -13.27
CA ARG A 8 -1.20 -4.82 -13.90
C ARG A 8 -1.18 -3.45 -14.59
N ALA A 9 -2.18 -3.12 -15.39
CA ALA A 9 -2.26 -1.82 -16.07
C ALA A 9 -2.25 -0.64 -15.09
N LEU A 10 -2.95 -0.76 -13.95
CA LEU A 10 -2.90 0.26 -12.90
C LEU A 10 -1.50 0.39 -12.28
N ALA A 11 -0.83 -0.72 -11.99
CA ALA A 11 0.53 -0.70 -11.46
C ALA A 11 1.53 -0.08 -12.47
N ASP A 12 1.35 -0.35 -13.76
CA ASP A 12 2.19 0.15 -14.85
C ASP A 12 2.02 1.66 -15.12
N ALA A 13 1.05 2.32 -14.47
CA ALA A 13 0.96 3.79 -14.45
C ALA A 13 2.12 4.43 -13.65
N MET A 14 2.80 3.67 -12.80
CA MET A 14 4.03 4.01 -12.06
C MET A 14 3.94 5.14 -11.02
N ASP A 15 2.99 6.07 -11.14
CA ASP A 15 2.72 7.14 -10.18
C ASP A 15 1.24 7.20 -9.80
N LEU A 16 0.98 7.67 -8.57
CA LEU A 16 -0.36 7.71 -8.00
C LEU A 16 -1.32 8.61 -8.78
N GLY A 17 -0.83 9.73 -9.33
CA GLY A 17 -1.68 10.65 -10.10
C GLY A 17 -2.20 10.01 -11.38
N SER A 18 -1.30 9.41 -12.16
CA SER A 18 -1.64 8.66 -13.37
C SER A 18 -2.53 7.45 -13.07
N LEU A 19 -2.27 6.72 -11.98
CA LEU A 19 -3.11 5.59 -11.56
C LEU A 19 -4.52 6.05 -11.22
N LEU A 20 -4.69 7.13 -10.43
CA LEU A 20 -6.01 7.62 -10.06
C LEU A 20 -6.77 8.18 -11.27
N GLN A 21 -6.07 8.78 -12.23
CA GLN A 21 -6.67 9.24 -13.47
C GLN A 21 -7.17 8.05 -14.31
N GLU A 22 -6.37 6.98 -14.44
CA GLU A 22 -6.77 5.74 -15.10
C GLU A 22 -7.98 5.08 -14.42
N VAL A 23 -8.03 5.09 -13.08
CA VAL A 23 -9.22 4.64 -12.33
C VAL A 23 -10.43 5.47 -12.73
N ARG A 24 -10.32 6.80 -12.79
CA ARG A 24 -11.43 7.67 -13.20
C ARG A 24 -11.91 7.39 -14.62
N ASP A 25 -10.97 7.20 -15.54
CA ASP A 25 -11.28 7.02 -16.96
C ASP A 25 -11.94 5.66 -17.22
N ARG A 26 -11.55 4.60 -16.51
CA ARG A 26 -12.03 3.24 -16.77
C ARG A 26 -13.12 2.76 -15.82
N HIS A 27 -13.09 3.23 -14.57
CA HIS A 27 -13.94 2.75 -13.47
C HIS A 27 -14.86 3.84 -12.90
N GLY A 28 -14.73 5.08 -13.38
CA GLY A 28 -15.52 6.21 -12.91
C GLY A 28 -15.06 6.72 -11.54
N GLU A 29 -15.99 7.26 -10.77
CA GLU A 29 -15.66 7.82 -9.45
C GLU A 29 -15.16 6.74 -8.48
N PHE A 30 -14.36 7.20 -7.51
CA PHE A 30 -13.84 6.38 -6.44
C PHE A 30 -13.88 7.15 -5.12
N ASP A 31 -13.99 6.42 -4.01
CA ASP A 31 -13.88 6.98 -2.67
C ASP A 31 -12.49 6.72 -2.11
N LEU A 32 -11.86 7.73 -1.52
CA LEU A 32 -10.67 7.56 -0.68
C LEU A 32 -11.12 7.09 0.71
N LEU A 33 -10.81 5.85 1.04
CA LEU A 33 -11.22 5.25 2.32
C LEU A 33 -10.18 5.50 3.42
N ALA A 34 -8.90 5.40 3.07
CA ALA A 34 -7.82 5.61 4.02
C ALA A 34 -6.49 5.95 3.34
N HIS A 35 -5.63 6.61 4.11
CA HIS A 35 -4.20 6.77 3.82
C HIS A 35 -3.41 6.25 5.01
N TRP A 36 -2.88 5.04 4.90
CA TRP A 36 -2.04 4.46 5.93
C TRP A 36 -0.58 4.77 5.65
N LYS A 37 0.14 5.19 6.68
CA LYS A 37 1.58 5.39 6.63
C LYS A 37 2.25 4.39 7.56
N GLN A 38 3.35 3.81 7.14
CA GLN A 38 4.22 3.02 8.01
C GLN A 38 5.64 3.55 7.88
N GLY A 39 6.12 4.13 8.97
CA GLY A 39 7.33 4.92 8.96
C GLY A 39 7.30 6.09 7.96
N GLU A 40 8.48 6.51 7.51
CA GLU A 40 8.66 7.69 6.64
C GLU A 40 8.32 7.44 5.17
N PHE A 41 8.52 6.20 4.70
CA PHE A 41 8.63 5.95 3.26
C PHE A 41 7.50 5.13 2.67
N HIS A 42 6.76 4.34 3.46
CA HIS A 42 5.69 3.49 2.92
C HIS A 42 4.33 4.12 3.15
N HIS A 43 3.56 4.20 2.05
CA HIS A 43 2.18 4.64 2.08
C HIS A 43 1.30 3.60 1.42
N ASP A 44 0.13 3.34 2.01
CA ASP A 44 -0.96 2.63 1.37
C ASP A 44 -2.14 3.59 1.19
N VAL A 45 -2.53 3.82 -0.06
CA VAL A 45 -3.72 4.58 -0.41
C VAL A 45 -4.83 3.57 -0.71
N VAL A 46 -5.87 3.58 0.12
CA VAL A 46 -6.98 2.63 0.04
C VAL A 46 -8.17 3.32 -0.60
N ILE A 47 -8.59 2.82 -1.75
CA ILE A 47 -9.73 3.38 -2.49
C ILE A 47 -10.79 2.32 -2.76
N ARG A 48 -12.04 2.78 -2.86
CA ARG A 48 -13.16 1.98 -3.39
C ARG A 48 -13.56 2.51 -4.75
N VAL A 49 -13.48 1.65 -5.77
CA VAL A 49 -13.99 1.98 -7.11
C VAL A 49 -15.48 1.71 -7.19
N HIS A 50 -16.26 2.62 -7.78
CA HIS A 50 -17.71 2.44 -7.88
C HIS A 50 -18.11 1.46 -8.99
N ARG A 51 -17.31 1.37 -10.07
CA ARG A 51 -17.49 0.37 -11.14
C ARG A 51 -16.30 -0.58 -11.17
N ALA A 52 -16.41 -1.67 -10.40
CA ALA A 52 -15.31 -2.62 -10.23
C ALA A 52 -14.87 -3.26 -11.56
N ALA A 53 -15.78 -3.85 -12.33
CA ALA A 53 -15.42 -4.56 -13.55
C ALA A 53 -14.62 -3.67 -14.54
N PRO A 54 -13.52 -4.16 -15.13
CA PRO A 54 -13.01 -5.54 -15.08
C PRO A 54 -12.13 -5.92 -13.87
N LEU A 55 -11.99 -5.09 -12.83
CA LEU A 55 -11.26 -5.49 -11.61
C LEU A 55 -11.99 -6.64 -10.90
N PRO A 56 -11.23 -7.58 -10.30
CA PRO A 56 -11.81 -8.72 -9.59
C PRO A 56 -12.42 -8.36 -8.23
N GLY A 57 -12.27 -7.12 -7.78
CA GLY A 57 -12.86 -6.59 -6.54
C GLY A 57 -12.95 -5.06 -6.56
N PRO A 58 -13.82 -4.47 -5.71
CA PRO A 58 -14.07 -3.03 -5.70
C PRO A 58 -13.06 -2.24 -4.84
N VAL A 59 -12.19 -2.90 -4.08
CA VAL A 59 -11.22 -2.22 -3.21
C VAL A 59 -9.82 -2.37 -3.77
N LEU A 60 -9.09 -1.25 -3.87
CA LEU A 60 -7.68 -1.23 -4.22
C LEU A 60 -6.87 -0.70 -3.03
N VAL A 61 -5.78 -1.38 -2.73
CA VAL A 61 -4.70 -0.86 -1.89
C VAL A 61 -3.52 -0.56 -2.79
N VAL A 62 -3.20 0.72 -2.93
CA VAL A 62 -2.08 1.20 -3.76
C VAL A 62 -0.92 1.54 -2.83
N SER A 63 0.11 0.69 -2.84
CA SER A 63 1.34 0.95 -2.10
C SER A 63 2.23 1.90 -2.88
N THR A 64 2.65 2.99 -2.25
CA THR A 64 3.53 4.00 -2.83
C THR A 64 4.70 4.31 -1.91
N ASN A 65 5.76 4.90 -2.47
CA ASN A 65 6.73 5.62 -1.65
C ASN A 65 6.19 7.02 -1.24
N CYS A 66 6.98 7.78 -0.48
CA CYS A 66 6.65 9.14 -0.03
C CYS A 66 6.37 10.15 -1.16
N ASN A 67 6.92 9.92 -2.37
CA ASN A 67 6.72 10.79 -3.53
C ASN A 67 5.57 10.32 -4.44
N GLY A 68 4.78 9.32 -4.02
CA GLY A 68 3.64 8.81 -4.79
C GLY A 68 4.00 7.83 -5.90
N GLY A 69 5.24 7.36 -6.00
CA GLY A 69 5.65 6.33 -6.94
C GLY A 69 5.09 4.97 -6.53
N VAL A 70 4.29 4.35 -7.41
CA VAL A 70 3.58 3.09 -7.16
C VAL A 70 4.57 1.92 -7.12
N LYS A 71 4.41 1.08 -6.10
CA LYS A 71 5.23 -0.09 -5.81
C LYS A 71 4.45 -1.37 -6.02
N GLU A 72 3.22 -1.37 -5.56
CA GLU A 72 2.32 -2.51 -5.58
C GLU A 72 0.88 -2.04 -5.63
N VAL A 73 0.04 -2.77 -6.34
CA VAL A 73 -1.41 -2.62 -6.33
C VAL A 73 -2.01 -3.96 -5.93
N LEU A 74 -2.80 -3.96 -4.87
CA LEU A 74 -3.57 -5.10 -4.39
C LEU A 74 -5.05 -4.83 -4.62
N CYS A 75 -5.79 -5.85 -5.02
CA CYS A 75 -7.24 -5.79 -5.22
C CYS A 75 -7.94 -6.76 -4.27
N PHE A 76 -8.98 -6.29 -3.61
CA PHE A 76 -9.76 -7.03 -2.61
C PHE A 76 -11.26 -6.91 -2.86
N GLY A 77 -12.01 -7.92 -2.38
CA GLY A 77 -13.47 -7.86 -2.30
C GLY A 77 -13.98 -6.87 -1.26
N GLU A 78 -13.23 -6.69 -0.17
CA GLU A 78 -13.56 -5.83 0.97
C GLU A 78 -12.32 -5.08 1.47
N VAL A 79 -12.51 -4.12 2.38
CA VAL A 79 -11.39 -3.33 2.91
C VAL A 79 -10.59 -4.20 3.88
N PRO A 80 -9.30 -4.47 3.61
CA PRO A 80 -8.48 -5.25 4.54
C PRO A 80 -8.22 -4.45 5.83
N ASP A 81 -7.94 -5.17 6.92
CA ASP A 81 -7.36 -4.53 8.09
C ASP A 81 -5.89 -4.14 7.83
N ARG A 82 -5.48 -2.98 8.33
CA ARG A 82 -4.12 -2.45 8.13
C ARG A 82 -3.07 -3.39 8.71
N HIS A 83 -3.26 -3.88 9.92
CA HIS A 83 -2.27 -4.73 10.59
C HIS A 83 -2.29 -6.16 10.07
N ALA A 84 -3.43 -6.68 9.62
CA ALA A 84 -3.50 -7.94 8.89
C ALA A 84 -2.69 -7.87 7.58
N LEU A 85 -2.75 -6.76 6.85
CA LEU A 85 -1.96 -6.54 5.64
C LEU A 85 -0.46 -6.45 5.93
N TRP A 86 -0.08 -5.75 7.00
CA TRP A 86 1.32 -5.72 7.44
C TRP A 86 1.80 -7.07 7.95
N HIS A 87 0.96 -7.84 8.63
CA HIS A 87 1.28 -9.21 9.06
C HIS A 87 1.51 -10.13 7.85
N HIS A 88 0.69 -10.00 6.81
CA HIS A 88 0.88 -10.74 5.56
C HIS A 88 2.20 -10.36 4.85
N ARG A 89 2.55 -9.07 4.82
CA ARG A 89 3.80 -8.59 4.21
C ARG A 89 5.04 -8.99 5.02
N CYS A 90 4.97 -8.81 6.34
CA CYS A 90 6.08 -8.97 7.27
C CYS A 90 5.67 -9.87 8.45
N PRO A 91 5.49 -11.18 8.23
CA PRO A 91 4.98 -12.10 9.25
C PRO A 91 5.92 -12.27 10.45
N GLY A 92 7.20 -11.87 10.33
CA GLY A 92 8.18 -11.90 11.41
C GLY A 92 8.06 -10.74 12.42
N VAL A 93 7.19 -9.76 12.17
CA VAL A 93 6.98 -8.61 13.06
C VAL A 93 5.81 -8.91 14.02
N PRO A 94 6.07 -9.13 15.32
CA PRO A 94 5.07 -9.63 16.25
C PRO A 94 3.94 -8.63 16.57
N GLU A 95 4.16 -7.34 16.35
CA GLU A 95 3.15 -6.30 16.58
C GLU A 95 2.03 -6.31 15.54
N PHE A 96 2.25 -6.95 14.38
CA PHE A 96 1.24 -7.09 13.36
C PHE A 96 0.54 -8.44 13.47
N SER A 97 -0.78 -8.41 13.45
CA SER A 97 -1.63 -9.61 13.53
C SER A 97 -2.96 -9.35 12.82
N GLY A 98 -3.73 -10.41 12.61
CA GLY A 98 -5.06 -10.37 12.00
C GLY A 98 -5.14 -11.21 10.73
N ASP A 99 -6.37 -11.54 10.34
CA ASP A 99 -6.65 -12.35 9.15
C ASP A 99 -6.90 -11.43 7.95
N LEU A 100 -6.05 -11.56 6.93
CA LEU A 100 -6.19 -10.78 5.70
C LEU A 100 -7.29 -11.41 4.82
N PRO A 101 -8.27 -10.64 4.31
CA PRO A 101 -9.19 -11.15 3.30
C PRO A 101 -8.44 -11.62 2.05
N PRO A 102 -9.03 -12.52 1.24
CA PRO A 102 -8.38 -13.01 0.03
C PRO A 102 -7.94 -11.87 -0.90
N ILE A 103 -6.66 -11.88 -1.28
CA ILE A 103 -6.14 -11.00 -2.33
C ILE A 103 -6.70 -11.50 -3.67
N ALA A 104 -7.63 -10.75 -4.25
CA ALA A 104 -8.28 -11.11 -5.51
C ALA A 104 -7.32 -10.96 -6.71
N ALA A 105 -6.42 -9.97 -6.65
CA ALA A 105 -5.30 -9.82 -7.58
C ALA A 105 -4.20 -8.92 -7.00
N GLN A 106 -2.99 -9.07 -7.52
CA GLN A 106 -1.81 -8.31 -7.12
C GLN A 106 -0.93 -8.02 -8.34
N ALA A 107 -0.39 -6.80 -8.41
CA ALA A 107 0.67 -6.46 -9.35
C ALA A 107 1.75 -5.62 -8.66
N ARG A 108 3.01 -5.99 -8.86
CA ARG A 108 4.19 -5.25 -8.39
C ARG A 108 4.87 -4.56 -9.57
N THR A 109 5.33 -3.33 -9.36
CA THR A 109 6.09 -2.58 -10.35
C THR A 109 7.56 -3.01 -10.35
N THR A 110 8.30 -2.61 -11.37
CA THR A 110 9.77 -2.80 -11.42
C THR A 110 10.52 -2.07 -10.30
N HIS A 111 9.88 -1.10 -9.63
CA HIS A 111 10.46 -0.36 -8.51
C HIS A 111 9.98 -0.85 -7.15
N TYR A 112 9.34 -2.03 -7.10
CA TYR A 112 8.98 -2.70 -5.86
C TYR A 112 10.21 -2.90 -4.98
N PHE A 113 10.03 -2.75 -3.67
CA PHE A 113 11.02 -3.04 -2.65
C PHE A 113 10.35 -3.87 -1.54
N ASP A 114 11.15 -4.59 -0.75
CA ASP A 114 10.64 -5.35 0.38
C ASP A 114 10.24 -4.38 1.51
N PRO A 115 8.93 -4.27 1.86
CA PRO A 115 8.49 -3.35 2.90
C PRO A 115 9.05 -3.68 4.29
N CYS A 116 9.52 -4.91 4.52
CA CYS A 116 10.08 -5.31 5.81
C CYS A 116 11.44 -4.66 6.09
N GLU A 117 12.21 -4.29 5.05
CA GLU A 117 13.46 -3.55 5.20
C GLU A 117 13.24 -2.17 5.86
N LEU A 118 12.05 -1.58 5.68
CA LEU A 118 11.69 -0.31 6.30
C LEU A 118 11.40 -0.44 7.81
N LEU A 119 11.15 -1.65 8.30
CA LEU A 119 10.75 -1.89 9.68
C LEU A 119 11.94 -2.16 10.60
N ALA A 120 13.08 -2.50 10.00
CA ALA A 120 14.29 -2.92 10.69
C ALA A 120 14.77 -1.89 11.73
N PRO A 121 15.43 -2.32 12.81
CA PRO A 121 15.96 -1.39 13.82
C PRO A 121 16.95 -0.36 13.29
N ASP A 122 17.67 -0.71 12.23
CA ASP A 122 18.64 0.10 11.51
C ASP A 122 18.11 0.66 10.19
N ALA A 123 16.78 0.57 9.96
CA ALA A 123 16.14 1.13 8.78
C ALA A 123 16.53 2.61 8.59
N ARG A 124 16.79 2.99 7.34
CA ARG A 124 17.11 4.38 6.97
C ARG A 124 16.00 5.30 7.44
N SER A 125 16.38 6.52 7.82
CA SER A 125 15.47 7.60 8.17
C SER A 125 16.13 8.93 7.80
N GLU A 126 15.35 9.82 7.20
CA GLU A 126 15.75 11.20 6.87
C GLU A 126 15.52 12.15 8.05
N LEU A 127 14.77 11.71 9.06
CA LEU A 127 14.62 12.39 10.33
C LEU A 127 15.88 12.23 11.20
N ARG A 128 16.31 13.32 11.83
CA ARG A 128 17.38 13.26 12.83
C ARG A 128 16.92 12.45 14.05
N PRO A 129 17.82 11.73 14.75
CA PRO A 129 17.47 10.86 15.87
C PRO A 129 16.62 11.52 16.96
N GLU A 130 16.84 12.81 17.23
CA GLU A 130 16.10 13.57 18.24
C GLU A 130 14.66 13.92 17.84
N PHE A 131 14.33 13.86 16.54
CA PHE A 131 12.99 14.16 15.99
C PHE A 131 12.22 12.94 15.50
N ARG A 132 12.73 11.73 15.76
CA ARG A 132 12.07 10.49 15.36
C ARG A 132 11.73 9.59 16.53
N GLU A 133 10.76 8.73 16.30
CA GLU A 133 10.39 7.64 17.19
C GLU A 133 10.02 6.41 16.36
N ARG A 134 10.03 5.23 17.00
CA ARG A 134 9.64 3.98 16.34
C ARG A 134 8.13 3.94 16.21
N ASP A 135 7.67 3.60 15.01
CA ASP A 135 6.25 3.30 14.79
C ASP A 135 5.95 1.88 15.29
N VAL A 136 4.66 1.57 15.49
CA VAL A 136 4.22 0.23 15.86
C VAL A 136 4.63 -0.76 14.76
N GLY A 137 5.31 -1.85 15.15
CA GLY A 137 5.85 -2.82 14.21
C GLY A 137 7.11 -2.36 13.44
N GLY A 138 7.63 -1.17 13.74
CA GLY A 138 8.91 -0.71 13.22
C GLY A 138 8.82 0.41 12.18
N GLY A 139 9.99 0.81 11.70
CA GLY A 139 10.15 2.04 10.93
C GLY A 139 10.15 3.28 11.81
N TRP A 140 10.53 4.39 11.20
CA TRP A 140 10.70 5.67 11.87
C TRP A 140 9.58 6.62 11.48
N ARG A 141 8.96 7.28 12.46
CA ARG A 141 8.01 8.37 12.21
C ARG A 141 8.46 9.63 12.92
N GLN A 142 7.96 10.78 12.45
CA GLN A 142 8.20 12.04 13.12
C GLN A 142 7.61 11.99 14.52
N ARG A 143 8.43 12.39 15.50
CA ARG A 143 7.97 12.60 16.87
C ARG A 143 7.08 13.85 16.86
N CYS A 144 5.80 13.67 17.14
CA CYS A 144 4.90 14.78 17.41
C CYS A 144 5.02 15.12 18.90
N GLY A 145 5.41 16.35 19.20
CA GLY A 145 5.49 16.88 20.57
C GLY A 145 4.13 17.21 21.16
#